data_AF-A0A3C0FLU4-F1
#
_entry.id   AF-A0A3C0FLU4-F1
#
_cell.length_a   1.000
_cell.length_b   1.000
_cell.length_c   1.000
_cell.angle_alpha   90.00
_cell.angle_beta   90.00
_cell.angle_gamma   90.00
#
_symmetry.space_group_name_H-M   'P 1'
#
loop_
_entity.id
_entity.type
_entity.pdbx_description
1 polymer ?
#
loop_
_entity_poly.entity_id
_entity_poly.type
_entity_poly.pdbx_seq_one_letter_code
_entity_poly.pdbx_strand_id
1 'polypeptide(L)'
;RVIRQMAQTGHNLIFTTSFGFMNPTEKVAKQFPDVKFEHATGYKRADNLSTYAARFYEGRYVAGVIAGKMTKSNVVGYVGSFPIPEVV
;
A
#
# COMPACT_ATOMS: atom_id res chain seq x y z
N ARG A 1 11.01 -11.56 8.06
CA ARG A 1 10.79 -12.73 8.94
C ARG A 1 9.36 -13.25 8.84
N VAL A 2 8.35 -12.44 9.16
CA VAL A 2 6.93 -12.88 9.18
C VAL A 2 6.40 -13.32 7.81
N ILE A 3 6.64 -12.55 6.73
CA ILE A 3 6.15 -12.90 5.37
C ILE A 3 6.64 -14.29 4.93
N ARG A 4 7.92 -14.61 5.18
CA ARG A 4 8.49 -15.93 4.89
C ARG A 4 7.83 -17.02 5.73
N GLN A 5 7.62 -16.78 7.02
CA GLN A 5 6.96 -17.74 7.90
C GLN A 5 5.56 -18.09 7.40
N MET A 6 4.77 -17.10 6.97
CA MET A 6 3.44 -17.35 6.39
C MET A 6 3.52 -18.25 5.14
N ALA A 7 4.49 -17.99 4.26
CA ALA A 7 4.70 -18.81 3.06
C ALA A 7 5.16 -20.24 3.40
N GLN A 8 5.89 -20.43 4.50
CA GLN A 8 6.34 -21.75 4.97
C GLN A 8 5.23 -22.55 5.66
N THR A 9 4.26 -21.89 6.31
CA THR A 9 3.20 -22.57 7.08
C THR A 9 1.97 -22.95 6.24
N GLY A 10 2.12 -23.00 4.90
CA GLY A 10 1.09 -23.51 4.00
C GLY A 10 0.05 -22.48 3.53
N HIS A 11 0.32 -21.18 3.69
CA HIS A 11 -0.55 -20.15 3.11
C HIS A 11 -0.26 -19.99 1.62
N ASN A 12 -1.28 -20.20 0.78
CA ASN A 12 -1.15 -20.14 -0.68
C ASN A 12 -1.34 -18.73 -1.25
N LEU A 13 -1.90 -17.80 -0.47
CA LEU A 13 -2.11 -16.40 -0.83
C LEU A 13 -1.80 -15.50 0.38
N ILE A 14 -0.94 -14.50 0.19
CA ILE A 14 -0.48 -13.62 1.27
C ILE A 14 -0.61 -12.16 0.84
N PHE A 15 -1.28 -11.35 1.67
CA PHE A 15 -1.42 -9.91 1.47
C PHE A 15 -0.42 -9.15 2.35
N THR A 16 0.34 -8.25 1.76
CA THR A 16 1.25 -7.36 2.48
C THR A 16 0.77 -5.91 2.34
N THR A 17 0.16 -5.40 3.41
CA THR A 17 -0.78 -4.27 3.36
C THR A 17 -0.17 -2.90 3.67
N SER A 18 1.13 -2.72 3.41
CA SER A 18 1.82 -1.45 3.63
C SER A 18 2.93 -1.25 2.62
N PHE A 19 3.10 0.00 2.15
CA PHE A 19 4.14 0.39 1.21
C PHE A 19 5.54 -0.12 1.62
N GLY A 20 5.88 -0.01 2.90
CA GLY A 20 7.18 -0.43 3.43
C GLY A 20 7.50 -1.92 3.30
N PHE A 21 6.51 -2.76 2.95
CA PHE A 21 6.70 -4.21 2.79
C PHE A 21 7.11 -4.63 1.38
N MET A 22 7.26 -3.71 0.43
CA MET A 22 7.53 -4.04 -0.98
C MET A 22 8.77 -4.91 -1.18
N ASN A 23 9.94 -4.44 -0.73
CA ASN A 23 11.21 -5.18 -0.92
C ASN A 23 11.23 -6.52 -0.18
N PRO A 24 10.77 -6.62 1.09
CA PRO A 24 10.60 -7.90 1.75
C PRO A 24 9.65 -8.86 1.01
N THR A 25 8.51 -8.37 0.49
CA THR A 25 7.53 -9.19 -0.22
C THR A 25 8.14 -9.73 -1.51
N GLU A 26 8.77 -8.87 -2.32
CA GLU A 26 9.47 -9.28 -3.54
C GLU A 26 10.53 -10.36 -3.26
N LYS A 27 11.33 -10.18 -2.19
CA LYS A 27 12.37 -11.14 -1.82
C LYS A 27 11.80 -12.51 -1.43
N VAL A 28 10.66 -12.55 -0.74
CA VAL A 28 10.01 -13.81 -0.36
C VAL A 28 9.26 -14.42 -1.54
N ALA A 29 8.59 -13.62 -2.37
CA ALA A 29 7.90 -14.11 -3.57
C ALA A 29 8.85 -14.90 -4.49
N LYS A 30 10.09 -14.42 -4.68
CA LYS A 30 11.14 -15.13 -5.45
C LYS A 30 11.57 -16.48 -4.85
N GLN A 31 11.33 -16.71 -3.56
CA GLN A 31 11.71 -17.94 -2.86
C GLN A 31 10.59 -18.98 -2.80
N PHE A 32 9.34 -18.55 -3.03
CA PHE A 32 8.14 -19.39 -2.92
C PHE A 32 7.28 -19.19 -4.18
N PRO A 33 7.71 -19.71 -5.34
CA PRO A 33 7.02 -19.45 -6.63
C PRO A 33 5.57 -19.96 -6.66
N ASP A 34 5.25 -20.97 -5.85
CA ASP A 34 3.91 -21.56 -5.77
C ASP A 34 2.94 -20.75 -4.88
N VAL A 35 3.46 -19.85 -4.05
CA VAL A 35 2.66 -18.97 -3.18
C VAL A 35 2.38 -17.67 -3.92
N LYS A 36 1.14 -17.19 -3.88
CA LYS A 36 0.72 -15.92 -4.47
C LYS A 36 0.83 -14.78 -3.45
N PHE A 37 1.25 -13.61 -3.93
CA PHE A 37 1.44 -12.42 -3.11
C PHE A 37 0.71 -11.22 -3.71
N GLU A 38 0.07 -10.44 -2.84
CA GLU A 38 -0.58 -9.18 -3.17
C GLU A 38 0.02 -8.08 -2.29
N HIS A 39 0.70 -7.12 -2.90
CA HIS A 39 1.35 -6.01 -2.17
C HIS A 39 0.57 -4.71 -2.34
N ALA A 40 0.20 -4.09 -1.22
CA ALA A 40 -0.48 -2.81 -1.23
C ALA A 40 0.49 -1.67 -1.60
N THR A 41 0.06 -0.84 -2.55
CA THR A 41 0.57 0.51 -2.87
C THR A 41 2.02 0.61 -3.37
N GLY A 42 2.73 -0.52 -3.45
CA GLY A 42 4.00 -0.61 -4.16
C GLY A 42 3.85 -0.72 -5.67
N TYR A 43 4.99 -0.89 -6.33
CA TYR A 43 5.09 -0.93 -7.79
C TYR A 43 5.86 -2.12 -8.33
N LYS A 44 6.54 -2.90 -7.46
CA LYS A 44 7.30 -4.08 -7.89
C LYS A 44 6.39 -5.29 -8.06
N ARG A 45 6.56 -5.98 -9.19
CA ARG A 45 5.73 -7.13 -9.59
C ARG A 45 6.61 -8.31 -10.01
N ALA A 46 6.05 -9.50 -9.95
CA ALA A 46 6.62 -10.75 -10.46
C ALA A 46 5.48 -11.72 -10.82
N ASP A 47 5.78 -12.89 -11.38
CA ASP A 47 4.77 -13.86 -11.83
C ASP A 47 3.81 -14.33 -10.71
N ASN A 48 4.28 -14.31 -9.46
CA ASN A 48 3.49 -14.63 -8.27
C ASN A 48 3.31 -13.42 -7.33
N LEU A 49 3.61 -12.20 -7.78
CA LEU A 49 3.47 -10.97 -6.99
C LEU A 49 2.75 -9.88 -7.79
N SER A 50 1.53 -9.59 -7.36
CA SER A 50 0.72 -8.47 -7.86
C SER A 50 0.68 -7.31 -6.88
N THR A 51 0.23 -6.16 -7.38
CA THR A 51 0.11 -4.92 -6.60
C THR A 51 -1.31 -4.39 -6.69
N TYR A 52 -1.81 -3.82 -5.60
CA TYR A 52 -3.12 -3.19 -5.55
C TYR A 52 -3.09 -1.87 -4.78
N ALA A 53 -3.97 -0.95 -5.14
CA ALA A 53 -4.15 0.33 -4.46
C ALA A 53 -5.58 0.86 -4.70
N ALA A 54 -6.06 1.70 -3.80
CA ALA A 54 -7.25 2.50 -4.06
C ALA A 54 -6.87 3.81 -4.76
N ARG A 55 -7.84 4.48 -5.40
CA ARG A 55 -7.69 5.86 -5.88
C ARG A 55 -7.88 6.85 -4.73
N PHE A 56 -6.96 6.82 -3.75
CA PHE A 56 -7.07 7.57 -2.49
C PHE A 56 -7.29 9.09 -2.70
N TYR A 57 -6.71 9.65 -3.76
CA TYR A 57 -6.83 11.06 -4.10
C TYR A 57 -8.26 11.50 -4.40
N GLU A 58 -9.15 10.61 -4.87
CA GLU A 58 -10.56 10.96 -5.14
C GLU A 58 -11.28 11.33 -3.83
N GLY A 59 -11.08 10.52 -2.79
CA GLY A 59 -11.66 10.79 -1.46
C GLY A 59 -11.03 12.03 -0.80
N ARG A 60 -9.71 12.22 -0.95
CA ARG A 60 -9.00 13.38 -0.41
C ARG A 60 -9.43 14.69 -1.08
N TYR A 61 -9.70 14.67 -2.38
CA TYR A 61 -10.25 15.82 -3.09
C TYR A 61 -11.58 16.28 -2.48
N VAL A 62 -12.52 15.33 -2.28
CA VAL A 62 -13.81 15.62 -1.64
C VAL A 62 -13.62 16.17 -0.23
N ALA A 63 -12.71 15.59 0.55
CA ALA A 63 -12.36 16.10 1.88
C ALA A 63 -11.81 17.53 1.84
N GLY A 64 -10.96 17.85 0.86
CA GLY A 64 -10.44 19.19 0.62
C GLY A 64 -11.51 20.20 0.25
N VAL A 65 -12.46 19.83 -0.62
CA VAL A 65 -13.62 20.67 -0.96
C VAL A 65 -14.46 20.99 0.26
N ILE A 66 -14.73 19.99 1.11
CA ILE A 66 -15.48 20.18 2.36
C ILE A 66 -14.69 21.10 3.31
N ALA A 67 -13.40 20.83 3.53
CA ALA A 67 -12.55 21.65 4.40
C ALA A 67 -12.50 23.12 3.94
N GLY A 68 -12.39 23.36 2.63
CA GLY A 68 -12.42 24.70 2.05
C GLY A 68 -13.77 25.41 2.24
N LYS A 69 -14.89 24.68 2.25
CA LYS A 69 -16.22 25.26 2.56
C LYS A 69 -16.43 25.54 4.05
N MET A 70 -15.76 24.80 4.93
CA MET A 70 -15.97 24.89 6.38
C MET A 70 -14.99 25.82 7.09
N THR A 71 -13.85 26.13 6.47
CA THR A 71 -12.80 26.95 7.10
C THR A 71 -13.26 28.39 7.33
N LYS A 72 -12.89 28.95 8.50
CA LYS A 72 -13.07 30.38 8.82
C LYS A 72 -11.79 31.19 8.62
N SER A 73 -10.63 30.53 8.60
CA SER A 73 -9.31 31.16 8.51
C SER A 73 -8.72 31.14 7.10
N ASN A 74 -9.37 30.44 6.16
CA ASN A 74 -8.83 30.15 4.83
C ASN A 74 -7.47 29.41 4.84
N VAL A 75 -7.16 28.73 5.95
CA VAL A 75 -5.99 27.85 6.09
C VAL A 75 -6.47 26.42 6.32
N VAL A 76 -5.96 25.47 5.54
CA VAL A 76 -6.24 24.03 5.67
C VAL A 76 -4.90 23.31 5.81
N GLY A 77 -4.82 22.37 6.74
CA GLY A 77 -3.62 21.58 7.01
C GLY A 77 -3.75 20.14 6.54
N TYR A 78 -2.63 19.53 6.16
CA TYR A 78 -2.52 18.11 5.82
C TYR A 78 -1.34 17.52 6.58
N VAL A 79 -1.58 16.50 7.41
CA VAL A 79 -0.54 15.78 8.14
C VAL A 79 -0.19 14.51 7.35
N GLY A 80 0.85 14.59 6.53
CA GLY A 80 1.36 13.45 5.78
C GLY A 80 2.24 12.55 6.64
N SER A 81 2.25 11.25 6.33
CA SER A 81 3.12 10.27 6.99
C SER A 81 4.53 10.26 6.38
N PHE A 82 4.64 9.88 5.10
CA PHE A 82 5.88 9.84 4.33
C PHE A 82 5.66 10.44 2.94
N PRO A 83 6.68 11.08 2.33
CA PRO A 83 6.55 11.67 0.99
C PRO A 83 6.63 10.58 -0.09
N ILE A 84 5.55 9.81 -0.24
CA ILE A 84 5.40 8.76 -1.25
C ILE A 84 4.19 9.05 -2.15
N PRO A 85 4.10 8.46 -3.37
CA PRO A 85 2.99 8.75 -4.29
C PRO A 85 1.59 8.45 -3.74
N GLU A 86 1.47 7.58 -2.74
CA GLU A 86 0.21 7.31 -2.04
C GLU A 86 -0.23 8.47 -1.14
N VAL A 87 0.69 9.31 -0.68
CA VAL A 87 0.45 10.38 0.32
C VAL A 87 0.48 11.73 -0.39
N VAL A 88 -0.58 12.00 -1.14
CA VAL A 88 -0.83 13.24 -1.88
C VAL A 88 -2.32 13.56 -1.90
#